data_AF-A0A7C3MPT9-F1
#
_entry.id   AF-A0A7C3MPT9-F1
#
_cell.length_a   1.000
_cell.length_b   1.000
_cell.length_c   1.000
_cell.angle_alpha   90.00
_cell.angle_beta   90.00
_cell.angle_gamma   90.00
#
_symmetry.space_group_name_H-M   'P 1'
#
loop_
_entity.id
_entity.type
_entity.pdbx_description
1 polymer ?
#
loop_
_entity_poly.entity_id
_entity_poly.type
_entity_poly.pdbx_seq_one_letter_code
_entity_poly.pdbx_strand_id
1 'polypeptide(L)'
;MSSAAREYIVYADGACIGNPGPGGWGVVIAEPASERRALSGGPVPNTTNNRMEITAAIEALRALEEGAHVTLRTDSEYVVKTMTLGWKRNANRELWDELDRLVAKRKVRFEWVAGHAGNHWNEQADKLARARAEGRIPPDIAAPAERRHESVLSGEAEVARRMKSRLRDGETIRKCAACGQLFVSRNLQETCCSRVACQLKARR
;
A
#
# COMPACT_ATOMS: atom_id res chain seq x y z
N MET A 1 1.36 1.00 33.94
CA MET A 1 1.71 0.01 32.90
C MET A 1 2.17 0.78 31.68
N SER A 2 3.46 0.72 31.33
CA SER A 2 3.96 1.36 30.11
C SER A 2 3.44 0.56 28.92
N SER A 3 2.47 1.11 28.18
CA SER A 3 2.14 0.59 26.85
C SER A 3 3.40 0.70 25.99
N ALA A 4 3.76 -0.36 25.28
CA ALA A 4 4.89 -0.32 24.35
C ALA A 4 4.58 0.72 23.25
N ALA A 5 5.56 1.55 22.90
CA ALA A 5 5.41 2.53 21.83
C ALA A 5 5.01 1.83 20.53
N ARG A 6 3.96 2.31 19.86
CA ARG A 6 3.54 1.74 18.58
C ARG A 6 4.53 2.13 17.49
N GLU A 7 4.71 1.22 16.54
CA GLU A 7 5.61 1.40 15.41
C GLU A 7 4.83 1.60 14.11
N TYR A 8 5.24 2.59 13.32
CA TYR A 8 4.61 2.95 12.07
C TYR A 8 5.64 3.02 10.94
N ILE A 9 5.28 2.51 9.77
CA ILE A 9 5.91 2.85 8.50
C ILE A 9 4.94 3.74 7.74
N VAL A 10 5.41 4.94 7.41
CA VAL A 10 4.63 5.96 6.71
C VAL A 10 5.25 6.17 5.35
N TYR A 11 4.43 6.28 4.32
CA TYR A 11 4.79 6.74 2.98
C TYR A 11 4.07 8.07 2.75
N ALA A 12 4.80 9.13 2.42
CA ALA A 12 4.24 10.47 2.29
C ALA A 12 4.74 11.11 0.99
N ASP A 13 3.81 11.72 0.26
CA ASP A 13 4.09 12.39 -1.00
C ASP A 13 3.19 13.62 -1.23
N GLY A 14 3.70 14.58 -1.99
CA GLY A 14 3.04 15.82 -2.37
C GLY A 14 3.15 16.09 -3.86
N ALA A 15 2.05 16.53 -4.46
CA ALA A 15 1.97 16.82 -5.89
C ALA A 15 1.39 18.21 -6.14
N CYS A 16 1.81 18.85 -7.22
CA CYS A 16 1.22 20.07 -7.75
C CYS A 16 1.05 20.03 -9.27
N ILE A 17 -0.08 20.55 -9.77
CA ILE A 17 -0.32 20.75 -11.19
C ILE A 17 0.17 22.15 -11.55
N GLY A 18 1.37 22.23 -12.10
CA GLY A 18 2.12 23.49 -12.18
C GLY A 18 2.76 23.85 -10.84
N ASN A 19 3.82 24.67 -10.85
CA ASN A 19 4.60 24.99 -9.65
C ASN A 19 5.01 26.48 -9.64
N PRO A 20 4.20 27.39 -9.06
CA PRO A 20 3.02 27.12 -8.24
C PRO A 20 1.75 26.74 -9.02
N GLY A 21 0.80 26.07 -8.35
CA GLY A 21 -0.49 25.67 -8.90
C GLY A 21 -1.35 24.88 -7.91
N PRO A 22 -2.49 24.30 -8.33
CA PRO A 22 -3.30 23.42 -7.51
C PRO A 22 -2.49 22.23 -7.01
N GLY A 23 -2.47 22.02 -5.69
CA GLY A 23 -1.68 20.96 -5.07
C GLY A 23 -2.47 20.05 -4.15
N GLY A 24 -1.93 18.86 -3.91
CA GLY A 24 -2.49 17.87 -3.02
C GLY A 24 -1.40 17.06 -2.34
N TRP A 25 -1.75 16.39 -1.26
CA TRP A 25 -0.85 15.51 -0.52
C TRP A 25 -1.52 14.16 -0.28
N GLY A 26 -0.69 13.13 -0.16
CA GLY A 26 -1.12 11.75 0.05
C GLY A 26 -0.21 11.05 1.05
N VAL A 27 -0.79 10.25 1.93
CA VAL A 27 -0.07 9.48 2.95
C VAL A 27 -0.65 8.08 3.05
N VAL A 28 0.22 7.08 3.15
CA VAL A 28 -0.14 5.71 3.55
C VAL A 28 0.56 5.39 4.86
N ILE A 29 -0.21 4.99 5.87
CA ILE A 29 0.27 4.64 7.21
C ILE A 29 0.08 3.13 7.38
N ALA A 30 1.16 2.43 7.71
CA ALA A 30 1.19 1.00 7.96
C ALA A 30 1.68 0.70 9.36
N GLU A 31 0.91 -0.09 10.12
CA GLU A 31 1.36 -0.71 11.35
C GLU A 31 1.79 -2.16 11.08
N PRO A 32 2.80 -2.70 11.79
CA PRO A 32 3.27 -4.07 11.56
C PRO A 32 2.18 -5.16 11.64
N ALA A 33 1.16 -4.93 12.47
CA ALA A 33 0.11 -5.91 12.76
C ALA A 33 -1.32 -5.41 12.45
N SER A 34 -1.46 -4.27 11.77
CA SER A 34 -2.79 -3.69 11.47
C SER A 34 -2.94 -3.30 10.01
N GLU A 35 -4.17 -2.92 9.70
CA GLU A 35 -4.59 -2.32 8.46
C GLU A 35 -3.69 -1.18 8.05
N ARG A 36 -3.49 -1.07 6.74
CA ARG A 36 -2.97 0.18 6.20
C ARG A 36 -4.15 1.12 6.06
N ARG A 37 -3.94 2.36 6.49
CA ARG A 37 -4.87 3.46 6.23
C ARG A 37 -4.20 4.48 5.33
N ALA A 38 -4.98 5.13 4.50
CA ALA A 38 -4.50 6.25 3.71
C ALA A 38 -5.22 7.54 4.09
N LEU A 39 -4.50 8.65 3.95
CA LEU A 39 -4.99 10.00 4.16
C LEU A 39 -4.60 10.83 2.95
N SER A 40 -5.46 11.77 2.56
CA SER A 40 -5.13 12.69 1.47
C SER A 40 -5.89 14.01 1.61
N GLY A 41 -5.29 15.10 1.14
CA GLY A 41 -5.85 16.44 1.28
C GLY A 41 -5.53 17.32 0.07
N GLY A 42 -6.37 18.33 -0.14
CA GLY A 42 -6.38 19.19 -1.33
C GLY A 42 -7.76 19.25 -2.00
N PRO A 43 -7.91 19.94 -3.14
CA PRO A 43 -6.88 20.75 -3.77
C PRO A 43 -6.59 22.03 -2.96
N VAL A 44 -5.31 22.35 -2.76
CA VAL A 44 -4.86 23.66 -2.31
C VAL A 44 -4.66 24.52 -3.55
N PRO A 45 -5.48 25.56 -3.82
CA PRO A 45 -5.56 26.17 -5.15
C PRO A 45 -4.25 26.76 -5.71
N ASN A 46 -3.39 27.29 -4.84
CA ASN A 46 -2.14 27.93 -5.23
C ASN A 46 -1.04 27.59 -4.22
N THR A 47 -0.27 26.54 -4.49
CA THR A 47 0.81 26.06 -3.64
C THR A 47 1.97 25.55 -4.50
N THR A 48 3.03 25.04 -3.88
CA THR A 48 4.19 24.45 -4.56
C THR A 48 4.40 23.00 -4.19
N ASN A 49 5.17 22.27 -5.00
CA ASN A 49 5.46 20.85 -4.73
C ASN A 49 6.08 20.67 -3.34
N ASN A 50 7.12 21.45 -3.06
CA ASN A 50 7.82 21.43 -1.76
C ASN A 50 6.89 21.66 -0.58
N ARG A 51 5.91 22.56 -0.71
CA ARG A 51 4.92 22.78 0.36
C ARG A 51 4.06 21.54 0.56
N MET A 52 3.61 20.89 -0.52
CA MET A 52 2.78 19.69 -0.42
C MET A 52 3.56 18.49 0.12
N GLU A 53 4.84 18.34 -0.23
CA GLU A 53 5.71 17.31 0.35
C GLU A 53 5.89 17.48 1.86
N ILE A 54 6.14 18.72 2.34
CA ILE A 54 6.23 19.00 3.78
C ILE A 54 4.88 18.78 4.46
N THR A 55 3.78 19.25 3.85
CA THR A 55 2.43 19.04 4.38
C THR A 55 2.09 17.56 4.50
N ALA A 56 2.48 16.72 3.53
CA ALA A 56 2.27 15.27 3.61
C ALA A 56 2.96 14.68 4.85
N ALA A 57 4.20 15.10 5.14
CA ALA A 57 4.91 14.67 6.34
C ALA A 57 4.24 15.17 7.65
N ILE A 58 3.75 16.41 7.66
CA ILE A 58 3.02 16.99 8.80
C ILE A 58 1.74 16.20 9.08
N GLU A 59 0.91 16.00 8.06
CA GLU A 59 -0.39 15.34 8.18
C GLU A 59 -0.23 13.86 8.56
N ALA A 60 0.82 13.21 8.06
CA ALA A 60 1.18 11.87 8.52
C ALA A 60 1.45 11.83 10.03
N LEU A 61 2.27 12.75 10.56
CA LEU A 61 2.61 12.76 11.98
C LEU A 61 1.44 13.22 12.86
N ARG A 62 0.59 14.13 12.38
CA ARG A 62 -0.65 14.54 13.09
C ARG A 62 -1.60 13.37 13.31
N ALA A 63 -1.65 12.44 12.37
CA ALA A 63 -2.51 11.26 12.47
C ALA A 63 -2.02 10.21 13.47
N LEU A 64 -0.78 10.31 13.96
CA LEU A 64 -0.14 9.37 14.88
C LEU A 64 -0.12 9.94 16.29
N GLU A 65 -0.21 9.10 17.30
CA GLU A 65 -0.11 9.50 18.70
C GLU A 65 1.29 10.02 19.07
N GLU A 66 1.36 10.79 20.16
CA GLU A 66 2.65 11.19 20.74
C GLU A 66 3.37 9.96 21.32
N GLY A 67 4.71 9.95 21.25
CA GLY A 67 5.55 8.82 21.66
C GLY A 67 5.70 7.69 20.62
N ALA A 68 4.95 7.73 19.52
CA ALA A 68 5.05 6.75 18.44
C ALA A 68 6.46 6.69 17.81
N HIS A 69 6.86 5.49 17.39
CA HIS A 69 8.07 5.26 16.61
C HIS A 69 7.71 5.23 15.12
N VAL A 70 8.25 6.19 14.34
CA VAL A 70 7.82 6.42 12.97
C VAL A 70 9.00 6.30 12.01
N THR A 71 8.86 5.45 11.00
CA THR A 71 9.73 5.45 9.81
C THR A 71 8.98 6.15 8.69
N LEU A 72 9.34 7.40 8.41
CA LEU A 72 8.71 8.21 7.37
C LEU A 72 9.52 8.12 6.09
N ARG A 73 8.92 7.51 5.07
CA ARG A 73 9.48 7.33 3.73
C ARG A 73 8.87 8.34 2.77
N THR A 74 9.73 8.99 2.02
CA THR A 74 9.35 9.94 0.97
C THR A 74 10.47 10.00 -0.07
N ASP A 75 10.11 10.26 -1.32
CA ASP A 75 11.06 10.54 -2.39
C ASP A 75 11.47 12.01 -2.47
N SER A 76 10.87 12.87 -1.64
CA SER A 76 11.31 14.26 -1.44
C SER A 76 12.70 14.31 -0.80
N GLU A 77 13.72 14.52 -1.63
CA GLU A 77 15.05 14.86 -1.14
C GLU A 77 15.03 16.12 -0.28
N TYR A 78 14.15 17.08 -0.60
CA TYR A 78 14.04 18.32 0.15
C TYR A 78 13.63 18.07 1.60
N VAL A 79 12.62 17.22 1.82
CA VAL A 79 12.21 16.80 3.17
C VAL A 79 13.31 16.02 3.87
N VAL A 80 13.82 14.96 3.25
CA VAL A 80 14.80 14.09 3.91
C VAL A 80 16.09 14.83 4.25
N LYS A 81 16.68 15.57 3.30
CA LYS A 81 17.94 16.31 3.54
C LYS A 81 17.74 17.44 4.54
N THR A 82 16.59 18.10 4.57
CA THR A 82 16.32 19.12 5.59
C THR A 82 16.21 18.52 6.99
N MET A 83 15.53 17.38 7.14
CA MET A 83 15.34 16.75 8.44
C MET A 83 16.55 15.96 8.96
N THR A 84 17.43 15.50 8.06
CA THR A 84 18.59 14.66 8.44
C THR A 84 19.93 15.37 8.35
N LEU A 85 20.10 16.31 7.42
CA LEU A 85 21.38 16.99 7.15
C LEU A 85 21.35 18.49 7.49
N GLY A 86 20.23 19.00 8.04
CA GLY A 86 20.13 20.39 8.46
C GLY A 86 20.23 21.41 7.32
N TRP A 87 19.72 21.08 6.13
CA TRP A 87 19.67 22.03 5.01
C TRP A 87 18.99 23.35 5.40
N LYS A 88 19.48 24.47 4.86
CA LYS A 88 18.98 25.81 5.19
C LYS A 88 17.51 25.98 4.81
N ARG A 89 16.68 26.34 5.79
CA ARG A 89 15.24 26.56 5.65
C ARG A 89 14.92 28.02 5.30
N ASN A 90 15.23 28.39 4.06
CA ASN A 90 15.04 29.77 3.57
C ASN A 90 13.57 30.08 3.22
N ALA A 91 12.75 29.07 2.98
CA ALA A 91 11.33 29.17 2.65
C ALA A 91 10.50 28.16 3.46
N ASN A 92 9.18 28.33 3.48
CA ASN A 92 8.22 27.44 4.16
C ASN A 92 8.47 27.28 5.67
N ARG A 93 8.98 28.32 6.33
CA ARG A 93 9.38 28.28 7.75
C ARG A 93 8.22 27.83 8.64
N GLU A 94 7.01 28.29 8.36
CA GLU A 94 5.81 27.93 9.10
C GLU A 94 5.49 26.43 9.05
N LEU A 95 5.77 25.77 7.92
CA LEU A 95 5.58 24.33 7.78
C LEU A 95 6.72 23.57 8.48
N TRP A 96 7.96 24.07 8.37
CA TRP A 96 9.08 23.47 9.08
C TRP A 96 8.95 23.54 10.60
N ASP A 97 8.52 24.69 11.13
CA ASP A 97 8.30 24.87 12.56
C ASP A 97 7.22 23.92 13.08
N GLU A 98 6.17 23.68 12.29
CA GLU A 98 5.13 22.71 12.63
C GLU A 98 5.65 21.27 12.56
N LEU A 99 6.41 20.92 11.52
CA LEU A 99 6.99 19.59 11.39
C LEU A 99 7.95 19.29 12.55
N ASP A 100 8.78 20.25 12.95
CA ASP A 100 9.69 20.12 14.09
C ASP A 100 8.93 19.88 15.40
N ARG A 101 7.83 20.61 15.64
CA ARG A 101 6.98 20.38 16.83
C ARG A 101 6.42 18.96 16.86
N LEU A 102 6.00 18.42 15.73
CA LEU A 102 5.45 17.08 15.63
C LEU A 102 6.52 16.00 15.78
N VAL A 103 7.71 16.24 15.22
CA VAL A 103 8.88 15.37 15.36
C VAL A 103 9.37 15.35 16.79
N ALA A 104 9.41 16.48 17.51
CA ALA A 104 9.84 16.54 18.90
C ALA A 104 9.00 15.66 19.85
N LYS A 105 7.75 15.36 19.46
CA LYS A 105 6.80 14.56 20.24
C LYS A 105 6.83 13.06 19.90
N ARG A 106 7.63 12.63 18.92
CA ARG A 106 7.66 11.27 18.37
C ARG A 106 9.10 10.84 18.08
N LYS A 107 9.36 9.54 17.98
CA LYS A 107 10.67 9.06 17.52
C LYS A 107 10.62 8.85 16.01
N VAL A 108 10.97 9.88 15.25
CA VAL A 108 10.85 9.86 13.78
C VAL A 108 12.20 9.62 13.10
N ARG A 109 12.25 8.64 12.19
CA ARG A 109 13.34 8.42 11.24
C ARG A 109 12.85 8.72 9.83
N PHE A 110 13.57 9.60 9.13
CA PHE A 110 13.31 9.91 7.73
C PHE A 110 14.16 9.01 6.83
N GLU A 111 13.52 8.36 5.85
CA GLU A 111 14.17 7.50 4.87
C GLU A 111 13.83 7.99 3.46
N TRP A 112 14.85 8.31 2.67
CA TRP A 112 14.63 8.58 1.26
C TRP A 112 14.36 7.28 0.50
N VAL A 113 13.35 7.31 -0.36
CA VAL A 113 13.07 6.21 -1.30
C VAL A 113 13.10 6.76 -2.71
N ALA A 114 13.51 5.94 -3.69
CA ALA A 114 13.45 6.35 -5.08
C ALA A 114 11.99 6.43 -5.55
N GLY A 115 11.60 7.58 -6.12
CA GLY A 115 10.31 7.77 -6.77
C GLY A 115 10.14 6.84 -7.97
N HIS A 116 8.93 6.30 -8.16
CA HIS A 116 8.55 5.43 -9.29
C HIS A 116 9.45 4.19 -9.53
N ALA A 117 10.13 3.72 -8.48
CA ALA A 117 11.06 2.59 -8.57
C ALA A 117 10.44 1.26 -8.10
N GLY A 118 9.11 1.10 -8.20
CA GLY A 118 8.41 -0.12 -7.77
C GLY A 118 8.09 -0.19 -6.28
N ASN A 119 8.26 0.92 -5.54
CA ASN A 119 7.80 1.02 -4.16
C ASN A 119 6.29 1.27 -4.16
N HIS A 120 5.53 0.16 -4.13
CA HIS A 120 4.07 0.18 -4.23
C HIS A 120 3.40 1.24 -3.33
N TRP A 121 3.82 1.37 -2.07
CA TRP A 121 3.17 2.28 -1.12
C TRP A 121 3.56 3.74 -1.32
N ASN A 122 4.77 4.03 -1.80
CA ASN A 122 5.13 5.38 -2.23
C ASN A 122 4.32 5.78 -3.47
N GLU A 123 4.18 4.88 -4.44
CA GLU A 123 3.35 5.11 -5.63
C GLU A 123 1.86 5.29 -5.29
N GLN A 124 1.36 4.64 -4.23
CA GLN A 124 0.01 4.93 -3.73
C GLN A 124 -0.07 6.34 -3.14
N ALA A 125 0.92 6.77 -2.36
CA ALA A 125 0.96 8.13 -1.83
C ALA A 125 1.00 9.19 -2.96
N ASP A 126 1.80 8.98 -4.01
CA ASP A 126 1.83 9.82 -5.22
C ASP A 126 0.45 9.90 -5.89
N LYS A 127 -0.20 8.75 -6.10
CA LYS A 127 -1.54 8.69 -6.72
C LYS A 127 -2.57 9.46 -5.91
N LEU A 128 -2.53 9.35 -4.58
CA LEU A 128 -3.41 10.09 -3.68
C LEU A 128 -3.15 11.60 -3.81
N ALA A 129 -1.88 12.01 -3.76
CA ALA A 129 -1.48 13.41 -3.86
C ALA A 129 -1.92 14.02 -5.19
N ARG A 130 -1.65 13.35 -6.31
CA ARG A 130 -2.06 13.77 -7.66
C ARG A 130 -3.57 13.84 -7.82
N ALA A 131 -4.30 12.84 -7.34
CA ALA A 131 -5.76 12.86 -7.39
C ALA A 131 -6.32 14.09 -6.67
N ARG A 132 -5.80 14.43 -5.48
CA ARG A 132 -6.24 15.63 -4.76
C ARG A 132 -5.81 16.93 -5.43
N ALA A 133 -4.61 16.99 -6.02
CA ALA A 133 -4.17 18.15 -6.80
C ALA A 133 -5.09 18.42 -8.00
N GLU A 134 -5.61 17.37 -8.63
CA GLU A 134 -6.59 17.42 -9.73
C GLU A 134 -8.04 17.72 -9.26
N GLY A 135 -8.26 17.88 -7.95
CA GLY A 135 -9.60 18.08 -7.39
C GLY A 135 -10.44 16.82 -7.30
N ARG A 136 -9.85 15.64 -7.52
CA ARG A 136 -10.53 14.35 -7.39
C ARG A 136 -10.47 13.85 -5.94
N ILE A 137 -11.48 13.09 -5.54
CA ILE A 137 -11.47 12.32 -4.29
C ILE A 137 -10.98 10.92 -4.64
N PRO A 138 -9.78 10.51 -4.21
CA PRO A 138 -9.32 9.14 -4.42
C PRO A 138 -10.18 8.17 -3.60
N PRO A 139 -10.36 6.92 -4.06
CA PRO A 139 -11.10 5.91 -3.30
C PRO A 139 -10.47 5.71 -1.92
N ASP A 140 -11.32 5.49 -0.92
CA ASP A 140 -10.89 5.27 0.45
C ASP A 140 -10.00 4.02 0.53
N ILE A 141 -8.85 4.15 1.21
CA ILE A 141 -7.94 3.04 1.50
C ILE A 141 -8.00 2.70 3.00
N ALA A 142 -9.14 2.94 3.66
CA ALA A 142 -9.50 2.15 4.84
C ALA A 142 -9.57 0.67 4.39
N ALA A 143 -8.46 -0.05 4.54
CA ALA A 143 -8.36 -1.44 4.14
C ALA A 143 -8.62 -2.32 5.37
N PRO A 144 -9.80 -2.96 5.50
CA PRO A 144 -10.08 -3.87 6.61
C PRO A 144 -8.97 -4.94 6.75
N ALA A 145 -8.53 -5.15 7.98
CA ALA A 145 -7.99 -6.31 8.66
C ALA A 145 -9.19 -6.96 9.33
N GLU A 146 -10.32 -6.95 8.64
CA GLU A 146 -10.90 -8.23 8.38
C GLU A 146 -9.80 -9.09 7.76
N ARG A 147 -9.34 -10.05 8.56
CA ARG A 147 -8.98 -11.37 8.06
C ARG A 147 -9.68 -11.52 6.72
N ARG A 148 -8.94 -11.68 5.62
CA ARG A 148 -9.50 -12.27 4.41
C ARG A 148 -9.85 -13.73 4.73
N HIS A 149 -10.87 -13.89 5.56
CA HIS A 149 -11.97 -14.82 5.41
C HIS A 149 -13.04 -14.16 4.50
N GLU A 150 -12.64 -13.25 3.60
CA GLU A 150 -13.30 -13.17 2.31
C GLU A 150 -13.10 -14.54 1.68
N SER A 151 -14.21 -15.24 1.50
CA SER A 151 -14.23 -16.57 0.92
C SER A 151 -13.44 -16.55 -0.38
N VAL A 152 -12.30 -17.24 -0.35
CA VAL A 152 -11.63 -17.75 -1.53
C VAL A 152 -12.63 -18.71 -2.18
N LEU A 153 -13.59 -18.20 -2.93
CA LEU A 153 -13.99 -18.85 -4.15
C LEU A 153 -12.83 -18.61 -5.10
N SER A 154 -11.87 -19.51 -4.93
CA SER A 154 -10.58 -19.59 -5.60
C SER A 154 -10.74 -19.32 -7.09
N GLY A 155 -9.68 -18.78 -7.71
CA GLY A 155 -9.54 -18.76 -9.16
C GLY A 155 -9.81 -20.13 -9.82
N GLU A 156 -9.81 -21.24 -9.07
CA GLU A 156 -10.25 -22.57 -9.52
C GLU A 156 -11.73 -22.61 -9.90
N ALA A 157 -12.64 -21.93 -9.20
CA ALA A 157 -14.08 -21.93 -9.51
C ALA A 157 -14.36 -21.14 -10.80
N GLU A 158 -13.68 -20.01 -11.00
CA GLU A 158 -13.78 -19.25 -12.25
C GLU A 158 -13.11 -19.97 -13.43
N VAL A 159 -11.93 -20.57 -13.20
CA VAL A 159 -11.25 -21.41 -14.21
C VAL A 159 -12.11 -22.61 -14.57
N ALA A 160 -12.68 -23.33 -13.59
CA ALA A 160 -13.59 -24.44 -13.84
C ALA A 160 -14.85 -23.98 -14.61
N ARG A 161 -15.42 -22.81 -14.26
CA ARG A 161 -16.58 -22.24 -14.97
C ARG A 161 -16.24 -21.91 -16.43
N ARG A 162 -15.08 -21.31 -16.69
CA ARG A 162 -14.59 -21.00 -18.06
C ARG A 162 -14.24 -22.26 -18.86
N MET A 163 -13.78 -23.33 -18.20
CA MET A 163 -13.38 -24.57 -18.85
C MET A 163 -14.55 -25.53 -19.10
N LYS A 164 -15.67 -25.41 -18.38
CA LYS A 164 -16.87 -26.25 -18.59
C LYS A 164 -17.38 -26.23 -20.03
N SER A 165 -17.31 -25.08 -20.71
CA SER A 165 -17.73 -24.96 -22.12
C SER A 165 -16.80 -25.64 -23.13
N ARG A 166 -15.64 -26.15 -22.67
CA ARG A 166 -14.63 -26.82 -23.51
C ARG A 166 -14.54 -28.33 -23.25
N LEU A 167 -15.37 -28.88 -22.35
CA LEU A 167 -15.40 -30.31 -22.06
C LEU A 167 -16.14 -31.06 -23.17
N ARG A 168 -15.65 -32.25 -23.52
CA ARG A 168 -16.38 -33.19 -24.39
C ARG A 168 -17.36 -34.02 -23.58
N ASP A 169 -18.30 -34.67 -24.25
CA ASP A 169 -19.26 -35.56 -23.59
C ASP A 169 -18.54 -36.63 -22.75
N GLY A 170 -18.98 -36.74 -21.48
CA GLY A 170 -18.39 -37.64 -20.49
C GLY A 170 -17.14 -37.12 -19.78
N GLU A 171 -16.62 -35.93 -20.12
CA GLU A 171 -15.49 -35.31 -19.41
C GLU A 171 -15.95 -34.47 -18.22
N THR A 172 -15.21 -34.55 -17.12
CA THR A 172 -15.45 -33.76 -15.90
C THR A 172 -14.16 -33.12 -15.41
N ILE A 173 -14.26 -31.92 -14.83
CA ILE A 173 -13.13 -31.27 -14.15
C ILE A 173 -13.10 -31.77 -12.70
N ARG A 174 -11.96 -32.29 -12.28
CA ARG A 174 -11.73 -32.87 -10.96
C ARG A 174 -10.50 -32.23 -10.33
N LYS A 175 -10.41 -32.26 -9.00
CA LYS A 175 -9.23 -31.79 -8.26
C LYS A 175 -8.35 -32.98 -7.90
N CYS A 176 -7.06 -32.92 -8.24
CA CYS A 176 -6.11 -33.99 -7.93
C CYS A 176 -5.88 -34.07 -6.42
N ALA A 177 -6.12 -35.24 -5.83
CA ALA A 177 -5.94 -35.49 -4.40
C ALA A 177 -4.48 -35.29 -3.93
N ALA A 178 -3.50 -35.50 -4.82
CA ALA A 178 -2.07 -35.43 -4.48
C ALA A 178 -1.44 -34.03 -4.57
N CYS A 179 -1.89 -33.19 -5.50
CA CYS A 179 -1.28 -31.86 -5.75
C CYS A 179 -2.27 -30.70 -5.72
N GLY A 180 -3.56 -30.97 -5.56
CA GLY A 180 -4.61 -29.94 -5.54
C GLY A 180 -4.90 -29.29 -6.89
N GLN A 181 -4.23 -29.65 -7.98
CA GLN A 181 -4.49 -29.05 -9.30
C GLN A 181 -5.77 -29.60 -9.94
N LEU A 182 -6.47 -28.76 -10.71
CA LEU A 182 -7.59 -29.19 -11.54
C LEU A 182 -7.09 -30.01 -12.74
N PHE A 183 -7.80 -31.07 -13.08
CA PHE A 183 -7.56 -31.88 -14.28
C PHE A 183 -8.88 -32.36 -14.88
N VAL A 184 -8.86 -32.68 -16.18
CA VAL A 184 -10.02 -33.23 -16.88
C VAL A 184 -9.89 -34.76 -16.90
N SER A 185 -10.97 -35.46 -16.56
CA SER A 185 -11.03 -36.92 -16.67
C SER A 185 -12.42 -37.40 -17.11
N ARG A 186 -12.43 -38.52 -17.83
CA ARG A 186 -13.65 -39.28 -18.17
C ARG A 186 -13.94 -40.39 -17.15
N ASN A 187 -12.95 -40.77 -16.34
CA ASN A 187 -13.10 -41.82 -15.37
C ASN A 187 -13.39 -41.22 -13.98
N LEU A 188 -14.58 -41.46 -13.47
CA LEU A 188 -15.00 -40.95 -12.16
C LEU A 188 -14.24 -41.57 -10.99
N GLN A 189 -13.52 -42.67 -11.19
CA GLN A 189 -12.67 -43.30 -10.18
C GLN A 189 -11.26 -42.69 -10.13
N GLU A 190 -10.85 -41.87 -11.10
CA GLU A 190 -9.55 -41.21 -11.06
C GLU A 190 -9.51 -40.09 -10.02
N THR A 191 -8.57 -40.22 -9.09
CA THR A 191 -8.35 -39.26 -8.00
C THR A 191 -7.13 -38.37 -8.21
N CYS A 192 -6.27 -38.67 -9.19
CA CYS A 192 -5.02 -37.95 -9.44
C CYS A 192 -4.81 -37.56 -10.91
N CYS A 193 -4.15 -36.42 -11.12
CA CYS A 193 -3.79 -35.94 -12.46
C CYS A 193 -2.66 -36.78 -13.10
N SER A 194 -2.45 -36.65 -14.40
CA SER A 194 -1.48 -37.44 -15.19
C SER A 194 0.01 -37.21 -14.85
N ARG A 195 0.33 -36.31 -13.92
CA ARG A 195 1.71 -36.12 -13.45
C ARG A 195 2.20 -37.39 -12.75
N VAL A 196 3.33 -37.94 -13.20
CA VAL A 196 3.94 -39.16 -12.66
C VAL A 196 4.05 -39.12 -11.13
N ALA A 197 4.49 -38.00 -10.55
CA ALA A 197 4.60 -37.83 -9.11
C ALA A 197 3.26 -37.95 -8.36
N CYS A 198 2.14 -37.54 -8.97
CA CYS A 198 0.80 -37.67 -8.38
C CYS A 198 0.30 -39.11 -8.50
N GLN A 199 0.54 -39.76 -9.63
CA GLN A 199 0.20 -41.16 -9.85
C GLN A 199 0.96 -42.11 -8.90
N LEU A 200 2.24 -41.83 -8.64
CA LEU A 200 3.03 -42.59 -7.66
C LEU A 200 2.50 -42.41 -6.23
N LYS A 201 2.01 -41.22 -5.87
CA LYS A 201 1.40 -40.96 -4.55
C LYS A 201 0.07 -41.70 -4.36
N ALA A 202 -0.71 -41.89 -5.43
CA ALA A 202 -2.00 -42.59 -5.37
C ALA A 202 -1.88 -44.12 -5.24
N ARG A 203 -0.70 -44.69 -5.48
CA ARG A 203 -0.42 -46.13 -5.41
C ARG A 203 0.18 -46.58 -4.06
N ARG A 204 0.46 -45.64 -3.15
CA ARG A 204 0.88 -45.90 -1.78
C ARG A 204 -0.34 -45.87 -0.87
#